data_AF-A0A840ELI6-F1
#
_entry.id   AF-A0A840ELI6-F1
#
_cell.length_a   1.000
_cell.length_b   1.000
_cell.length_c   1.000
_cell.angle_alpha   90.00
_cell.angle_beta   90.00
_cell.angle_gamma   90.00
#
_symmetry.space_group_name_H-M   'P 1'
#
loop_
_entity.id
_entity.type
_entity.pdbx_description
1 polymer ?
#
loop_
_entity_poly.entity_id
_entity_poly.type
_entity_poly.pdbx_seq_one_letter_code
_entity_poly.pdbx_strand_id
1 'polypeptide(L)' 'MNPFKKILHDEKLPDTLKDKVMGDIELIKLSLDFTDLIAVKYPATLQELFTIKDKNKPDPNKKQS' A
#
# COMPACT_ATOMS: atom_id res chain seq x y z
N MET A 1 -35.10 -24.81 23.49
CA MET A 1 -34.10 -25.12 22.43
C MET A 1 -32.99 -24.09 22.50
N ASN A 2 -31.74 -24.51 22.33
CA ASN A 2 -30.55 -23.68 22.59
C ASN A 2 -30.27 -22.69 21.43
N PRO A 3 -30.21 -21.37 21.67
CA PRO A 3 -30.00 -20.34 20.64
C PRO A 3 -28.58 -20.32 20.04
N PHE A 4 -27.59 -20.93 20.70
CA PHE A 4 -26.23 -21.05 20.19
C PHE A 4 -26.07 -22.07 19.06
N LYS A 5 -27.04 -23.00 18.90
CA LYS A 5 -27.02 -23.98 17.79
C LYS A 5 -27.29 -23.36 16.42
N LYS A 6 -27.86 -22.14 16.36
CA LYS A 6 -28.15 -21.42 15.11
C LYS A 6 -26.94 -20.65 14.54
N ILE A 7 -26.00 -20.26 15.41
CA ILE A 7 -24.82 -19.45 15.04
C ILE A 7 -23.66 -20.34 14.56
N LEU A 8 -23.68 -21.63 14.94
CA LEU A 8 -22.70 -22.65 14.54
C LEU A 8 -23.25 -23.54 13.41
N HIS A 9 -24.05 -23.00 12.50
CA HIS A 9 -24.21 -23.63 11.19
C HIS A 9 -23.05 -23.13 10.34
N ASP A 10 -22.39 -24.03 9.60
CA ASP A 10 -21.34 -23.75 8.60
C ASP A 10 -21.84 -22.73 7.55
N GLU A 11 -21.95 -21.47 7.94
CA GLU A 11 -22.12 -20.36 7.02
C GLU A 11 -20.76 -20.21 6.33
N LYS A 12 -20.54 -21.05 5.31
CA LYS A 12 -19.43 -20.91 4.38
C LYS A 12 -19.42 -19.45 3.98
N LEU A 13 -18.36 -18.75 4.38
CA LEU A 13 -18.13 -17.38 3.97
C LEU A 13 -18.33 -17.31 2.45
N PRO A 14 -19.05 -16.30 1.94
CA PRO A 14 -19.32 -16.19 0.52
C PRO A 14 -18.01 -16.31 -0.27
N ASP A 15 -17.98 -17.17 -1.28
CA ASP A 15 -16.78 -17.40 -2.10
C ASP A 15 -16.24 -16.08 -2.68
N THR A 16 -17.13 -15.12 -2.94
CA THR A 16 -16.81 -13.75 -3.37
C THR A 16 -15.93 -12.98 -2.38
N LEU A 17 -16.15 -13.14 -1.07
CA LEU A 17 -15.35 -12.48 -0.04
C LEU A 17 -13.96 -13.11 0.05
N LYS A 18 -13.89 -14.45 -0.08
CA LYS A 18 -12.63 -15.18 -0.10
C LYS A 18 -11.79 -14.79 -1.32
N ASP A 19 -12.40 -14.75 -2.51
CA ASP A 19 -11.71 -14.39 -3.75
C ASP A 19 -11.20 -12.95 -3.71
N LYS A 20 -12.00 -12.02 -3.16
CA LYS A 20 -11.57 -10.64 -2.98
C LYS A 20 -10.37 -10.51 -2.03
N VAL A 21 -10.43 -11.20 -0.88
CA VAL A 21 -9.32 -11.17 0.10
C VAL A 21 -8.06 -11.78 -0.50
N MET A 22 -8.17 -12.87 -1.25
CA MET A 22 -7.02 -13.47 -1.96
C MET A 22 -6.46 -12.53 -3.02
N GLY A 23 -7.31 -11.86 -3.80
CA GLY A 23 -6.87 -10.84 -4.77
C GLY A 23 -6.14 -9.66 -4.11
N ASP A 24 -6.66 -9.16 -2.98
CA ASP A 24 -6.02 -8.07 -2.22
C ASP A 24 -4.64 -8.51 -1.68
N ILE A 25 -4.51 -9.75 -1.21
CA ILE A 25 -3.24 -10.33 -0.75
C ILE A 25 -2.24 -10.46 -1.89
N GLU A 26 -2.67 -10.93 -3.06
CA GLU A 26 -1.81 -11.07 -4.24
C GLU A 26 -1.26 -9.73 -4.71
N LEU A 27 -2.10 -8.68 -4.69
CA LEU A 27 -1.69 -7.33 -5.06
C LEU A 27 -0.65 -6.76 -4.08
N ILE A 28 -0.82 -6.99 -2.77
CA ILE A 28 0.15 -6.56 -1.75
C ILE A 28 1.48 -7.29 -1.94
N LYS A 29 1.47 -8.60 -2.17
CA LYS A 29 2.69 -9.38 -2.45
C LYS A 29 3.42 -8.86 -3.68
N LEU A 30 2.69 -8.65 -4.77
CA LEU A 30 3.25 -8.11 -6.01
C LEU A 30 3.88 -6.72 -5.78
N SER A 31 3.18 -5.85 -5.05
CA SER A 31 3.68 -4.51 -4.72
C SER A 31 4.94 -4.56 -3.87
N LEU A 32 5.02 -5.51 -2.94
CA LEU A 32 6.21 -5.72 -2.10
C LEU A 32 7.40 -6.22 -2.93
N ASP A 33 7.20 -7.25 -3.75
CA ASP A 33 8.25 -7.81 -4.62
C ASP A 33 8.75 -6.75 -5.63
N PHE A 34 7.83 -5.93 -6.16
CA PHE A 34 8.18 -4.81 -7.04
C PHE A 34 8.92 -3.71 -6.29
N THR A 35 8.53 -3.41 -5.05
CA THR A 35 9.21 -2.41 -4.21
C THR A 35 10.62 -2.86 -3.86
N ASP A 36 10.84 -4.13 -3.55
CA ASP A 36 12.18 -4.69 -3.33
C ASP A 36 13.04 -4.54 -4.59
N LEU A 37 12.48 -4.79 -5.77
CA LEU A 37 13.19 -4.62 -7.03
C LEU A 37 13.58 -3.15 -7.29
N ILE A 38 12.69 -2.20 -6.98
CA ILE A 38 12.91 -0.75 -7.18
C ILE A 38 13.86 -0.18 -6.13
N ALA A 39 13.69 -0.54 -4.86
CA ALA A 39 14.48 -0.03 -3.74
C ALA A 39 15.96 -0.44 -3.85
N VAL A 40 16.24 -1.65 -4.35
CA VAL A 40 17.62 -2.12 -4.58
C VAL A 40 18.25 -1.45 -5.80
N LYS A 41 17.48 -1.22 -6.88
CA LYS A 41 18.05 -0.76 -8.17
C LYS A 41 18.08 0.75 -8.37
N TYR A 42 17.18 1.49 -7.73
CA TYR A 42 17.02 2.93 -7.94
C TYR A 42 17.08 3.76 -6.64
N PRO A 43 17.99 3.47 -5.69
CA PRO A 43 18.07 4.23 -4.44
C PRO A 43 18.44 5.71 -4.69
N ALA A 44 19.27 5.97 -5.72
CA ALA A 44 19.66 7.34 -6.11
C ALA A 44 18.47 8.14 -6.69
N THR A 45 17.58 7.49 -7.43
CA THR A 45 16.42 8.15 -8.06
C THR A 45 15.39 8.59 -7.02
N LEU A 46 15.20 7.80 -5.95
CA LEU A 46 14.38 8.22 -4.81
C LEU A 46 14.99 9.44 -4.11
N GLN A 47 16.30 9.44 -3.86
CA GLN A 47 16.98 10.60 -3.25
C GLN A 47 16.88 11.86 -4.11
N GLU A 48 17.05 11.75 -5.42
CA GLU A 48 16.86 12.86 -6.34
C GLU A 48 15.41 13.37 -6.34
N LEU A 49 14.42 12.48 -6.34
CA LEU A 49 13.00 12.84 -6.30
C LEU A 49 12.64 13.60 -5.01
N PHE A 50 13.14 13.14 -3.86
CA PHE A 50 12.96 13.85 -2.58
C PHE A 50 13.69 15.20 -2.56
N THR A 51 14.91 15.26 -3.10
CA THR A 51 15.69 16.50 -3.16
C THR A 51 15.09 17.54 -4.11
N ILE A 52 14.50 17.12 -5.23
CA ILE A 52 13.81 18.02 -6.19
C ILE A 52 12.58 18.66 -5.54
N LYS A 53 11.88 17.93 -4.65
CA LYS A 53 10.73 18.47 -3.91
C LYS A 53 11.14 19.61 -2.97
N ASP A 54 12.29 19.51 -2.32
CA ASP A 54 12.80 20.55 -1.43
C ASP A 54 13.32 21.79 -2.19
N LYS A 55 13.85 21.61 -3.41
CA LYS A 55 14.31 22.72 -4.26
C LYS A 55 13.18 23.58 -4.84
N ASN A 56 11.94 23.08 -4.85
CA ASN A 56 10.76 23.81 -5.31
C ASN A 56 10.05 24.60 -4.20
N LYS A 57 10.59 24.61 -2.98
CA LYS A 57 10.10 25.52 -1.94
C LYS A 57 10.60 26.94 -2.27
N PRO A 58 9.72 27.90 -2.59
CA PRO A 58 10.17 29.27 -2.80
C PRO A 58 10.79 29.75 -1.49
N ASP A 59 12.06 30.13 -1.57
CA ASP A 59 12.79 30.76 -0.47
C ASP A 59 11.99 32.02 -0.04
N PRO A 60 11.42 32.05 1.18
CA PRO A 60 10.63 33.18 1.65
C PRO A 60 11.47 34.47 1.78
N ASN A 61 12.79 34.42 1.60
CA ASN A 61 13.70 35.54 1.79
C ASN A 61 14.25 36.18 0.49
N LYS A 62 13.82 35.74 -0.71
CA LYS A 62 14.10 36.46 -1.97
C LYS A 62 13.00 37.46 -2.30
N LYS A 63 12.79 38.44 -1.42
CA LYS A 63 12.25 39.74 -1.80
C LYS A 63 13.25 40.79 -1.35
N GLN A 64 13.59 41.68 -2.28
CA GLN A 64 14.43 42.88 -2.15
C GLN A 64 15.92 42.65 -2.44
N SER A 65 16.27 42.84 -3.71
CA SER A 65 17.26 43.85 -4.10
C SER A 65 16.93 44.41 -5.47
#